data_AF-A0A6P8JN75-F1
#
_entry.id   AF-A0A6P8JN75-F1
#
_cell.length_a   1.000
_cell.length_b   1.000
_cell.length_c   1.000
_cell.angle_alpha   90.00
_cell.angle_beta   90.00
_cell.angle_gamma   90.00
#
_symmetry.space_group_name_H-M   'P 1'
#
loop_
_entity.id
_entity.type
_entity.pdbx_description
1 polymer ?
#
loop_
_entity_poly.entity_id
_entity_poly.type
_entity_poly.pdbx_seq_one_letter_code
_entity_poly.pdbx_strand_id
1 'polypeptide(L)'
;METVKDNTARTFMELMRVPVQFYRTIGEDIYAHRSTNPLKSLLFKIYLYAGFINFNLLVIGELVFFYNSIQDFETIRLAIAVAPCIGFSLVADFKQAAMIRGKKTLIMLLDDLEDMHPKTLARQKEYKLANFEKTMKRVINIFTFLCLAYTTTFSFYPAIKASVKFNFLGYDTFDRNFGFLIWFPFNATKNNLIYWIVYWD
;
A
#
# COMPACT_ATOMS: atom_id res chain seq x y z
N MET A 1 25.11 18.44 21.45
CA MET A 1 24.95 17.70 20.18
C MET A 1 24.67 18.74 19.11
N GLU A 2 25.72 19.15 18.39
CA GLU A 2 25.71 20.31 17.49
C GLU A 2 24.72 20.10 16.34
N THR A 3 23.80 21.04 16.19
CA THR A 3 22.98 21.14 14.98
C THR A 3 23.88 21.69 13.88
N VAL A 4 24.39 20.80 13.03
CA VAL A 4 25.04 21.15 11.78
C VAL A 4 24.12 22.14 11.06
N LYS A 5 24.53 23.42 10.98
CA LYS A 5 23.85 24.43 10.18
C LYS A 5 24.05 24.03 8.73
N ASP A 6 23.09 23.28 8.23
CA ASP A 6 22.93 22.96 6.82
C ASP A 6 22.78 24.30 6.06
N ASN A 7 23.88 24.75 5.44
CA ASN A 7 23.97 26.02 4.74
C ASN A 7 23.47 25.92 3.29
N THR A 8 22.85 24.80 2.91
CA THR A 8 22.30 24.59 1.57
C THR A 8 20.78 24.77 1.56
N ALA A 9 20.27 25.47 0.54
CA ALA A 9 18.84 25.63 0.37
C ALA A 9 18.23 24.29 -0.05
N ARG A 10 17.26 23.79 0.72
CA ARG A 10 16.65 22.49 0.47
C ARG A 10 15.69 22.55 -0.71
N THR A 11 15.73 21.53 -1.55
CA THR A 11 14.88 21.46 -2.74
C THR A 11 13.54 20.80 -2.42
N PHE A 12 12.51 21.12 -3.20
CA PHE A 12 11.18 20.49 -3.07
C PHE A 12 11.26 18.97 -3.23
N MET A 13 12.15 18.48 -4.10
CA MET A 13 12.37 17.05 -4.33
C MET A 13 12.87 16.31 -3.08
N GLU A 14 13.61 16.97 -2.20
CA GLU A 14 14.08 16.37 -0.94
C GLU A 14 12.96 16.24 0.09
N LEU A 15 12.01 17.18 0.10
CA LEU A 15 10.80 17.10 0.90
C LEU A 15 9.91 15.95 0.41
N MET A 16 9.75 15.83 -0.91
CA MET A 16 8.89 14.82 -1.54
C MET A 16 9.53 13.43 -1.66
N ARG A 17 10.80 13.26 -1.28
CA ARG A 17 11.54 12.00 -1.48
C ARG A 17 10.85 10.77 -0.90
N VAL A 18 10.38 10.85 0.35
CA VAL A 18 9.72 9.72 1.04
C VAL A 18 8.40 9.34 0.35
N PRO A 19 7.44 10.27 0.13
CA PRO A 19 6.22 9.93 -0.60
C PRO A 19 6.51 9.41 -2.01
N VAL A 20 7.44 10.01 -2.75
CA VAL A 20 7.82 9.53 -4.10
C VAL A 20 8.36 8.11 -4.07
N GLN A 21 9.18 7.76 -3.09
CA GLN A 21 9.67 6.39 -2.93
C GLN A 21 8.53 5.42 -2.63
N PHE A 22 7.60 5.80 -1.76
CA PHE A 22 6.42 4.98 -1.46
C PHE A 22 5.54 4.75 -2.71
N TYR A 23 5.23 5.80 -3.48
CA TYR A 23 4.50 5.64 -4.75
C TYR A 23 5.27 4.79 -5.77
N ARG A 24 6.60 4.87 -5.79
CA ARG A 24 7.40 3.99 -6.64
C ARG A 24 7.34 2.52 -6.21
N THR A 25 7.20 2.21 -4.92
CA THR A 25 7.03 0.82 -4.47
C THR A 25 5.74 0.18 -4.97
N ILE A 26 4.70 0.96 -5.25
CA ILE A 26 3.45 0.47 -5.85
C ILE A 26 3.46 0.52 -7.38
N GLY A 27 4.57 0.92 -8.00
CA GLY A 27 4.70 1.07 -9.46
C GLY A 27 4.28 2.41 -10.02
N GLU A 28 3.85 3.35 -9.19
CA GLU A 28 3.41 4.65 -9.64
C GLU A 28 4.54 5.68 -9.58
N ASP A 29 5.01 6.14 -10.75
CA ASP A 29 6.00 7.21 -10.84
C ASP A 29 5.28 8.55 -11.12
N ILE A 30 5.01 9.31 -10.06
CA ILE A 30 4.33 10.62 -10.12
C ILE A 30 5.08 11.60 -11.03
N TYR A 31 6.42 11.53 -11.02
CA TYR A 31 7.29 12.35 -11.85
C TYR A 31 7.68 11.69 -13.18
N ALA A 32 6.95 10.66 -13.63
CA ALA A 32 7.21 10.00 -14.91
C ALA A 32 7.23 10.98 -16.10
N HIS A 33 6.50 12.09 -16.00
CA HIS A 33 6.48 13.16 -17.00
C HIS A 33 7.84 13.89 -17.16
N ARG A 34 8.71 13.84 -16.14
CA ARG A 34 10.07 14.40 -16.16
C ARG A 34 11.16 13.33 -16.38
N SER A 35 10.79 12.05 -16.42
CA SER A 35 11.75 10.97 -16.61
C SER A 35 12.19 10.90 -18.06
N THR A 36 13.51 11.02 -18.30
CA THR A 36 14.13 10.89 -19.62
C THR A 36 14.24 9.45 -20.11
N ASN A 37 13.96 8.45 -19.26
CA ASN A 37 14.08 7.03 -19.61
C ASN A 37 12.73 6.39 -19.93
N PRO A 38 12.38 6.18 -21.21
CA PRO A 38 11.08 5.65 -21.61
C PRO A 38 10.86 4.19 -21.17
N LEU A 39 11.93 3.37 -21.18
CA LEU A 39 11.89 1.97 -20.72
C LEU A 39 11.51 1.86 -19.25
N LYS A 40 12.10 2.70 -18.39
CA LYS A 40 11.81 2.71 -16.95
C LYS A 40 10.36 3.13 -16.68
N SER A 41 9.86 4.12 -17.41
CA SER A 41 8.46 4.55 -17.32
C SER A 41 7.49 3.44 -17.76
N LEU A 42 7.84 2.69 -18.82
CA LEU A 42 7.04 1.57 -19.29
C LEU A 42 7.01 0.42 -18.28
N LEU A 43 8.17 0.04 -17.71
CA LEU A 43 8.25 -1.02 -16.69
C LEU A 43 7.41 -0.70 -15.46
N PHE A 44 7.45 0.54 -14.97
CA PHE A 44 6.61 0.97 -13.85
C PHE A 44 5.12 0.89 -14.18
N LYS A 45 4.71 1.29 -15.39
CA LYS A 45 3.31 1.13 -15.84
C LYS A 45 2.90 -0.33 -15.88
N ILE A 46 3.73 -1.21 -16.44
CA ILE A 46 3.44 -2.65 -16.50
C ILE A 46 3.28 -3.21 -15.09
N TYR A 47 4.21 -2.88 -14.19
CA TYR A 47 4.15 -3.32 -12.78
C TYR A 47 2.88 -2.81 -12.08
N LEU A 48 2.51 -1.55 -12.30
CA LEU A 48 1.28 -0.95 -11.76
C LEU A 48 0.02 -1.66 -12.27
N TYR A 49 -0.09 -1.88 -13.59
CA TYR A 49 -1.26 -2.57 -14.17
C TYR A 49 -1.33 -4.04 -13.78
N ALA A 50 -0.19 -4.74 -13.74
CA ALA A 50 -0.13 -6.13 -13.28
C ALA A 50 -0.55 -6.24 -11.82
N GLY A 51 -0.04 -5.37 -10.94
CA GLY A 51 -0.46 -5.30 -9.54
C GLY A 51 -1.94 -4.97 -9.38
N PHE A 52 -2.46 -4.03 -10.17
CA PHE A 52 -3.88 -3.65 -10.15
C PHE A 52 -4.81 -4.80 -10.61
N ILE A 53 -4.43 -5.54 -11.65
CA ILE A 53 -5.16 -6.72 -12.11
C ILE A 53 -5.13 -7.81 -11.05
N ASN A 54 -3.95 -8.11 -10.47
CA ASN A 54 -3.83 -9.10 -9.41
C ASN A 54 -4.71 -8.75 -8.21
N PHE A 55 -4.65 -7.49 -7.78
CA PHE A 55 -5.49 -6.96 -6.70
C PHE A 55 -6.99 -7.15 -7.00
N ASN A 56 -7.45 -6.77 -8.19
CA ASN A 56 -8.86 -6.91 -8.56
C ASN A 56 -9.31 -8.38 -8.65
N LEU A 57 -8.44 -9.31 -9.07
CA LEU A 57 -8.75 -10.75 -9.04
C LEU A 57 -8.97 -11.25 -7.62
N LEU A 58 -8.16 -10.80 -6.65
CA LEU A 58 -8.34 -11.14 -5.24
C LEU A 58 -9.67 -10.57 -4.71
N VAL A 59 -10.03 -9.34 -5.07
CA VAL A 59 -11.31 -8.71 -4.69
C VAL A 59 -12.51 -9.48 -5.26
N ILE A 60 -12.42 -9.98 -6.49
CA ILE A 60 -13.46 -10.87 -7.05
C ILE A 60 -13.60 -12.14 -6.21
N GLY A 61 -12.49 -12.73 -5.77
CA GLY A 61 -12.50 -13.87 -4.85
C GLY A 61 -13.14 -13.55 -3.50
N GLU A 62 -12.91 -12.35 -2.95
CA GLU A 62 -13.58 -11.87 -1.72
C GLU A 62 -15.08 -11.69 -1.94
N LEU A 63 -15.50 -11.13 -3.07
CA LEU A 63 -16.91 -10.94 -3.42
C LEU A 63 -17.67 -12.27 -3.54
N VAL A 64 -17.06 -13.27 -4.17
CA VAL A 64 -17.64 -14.63 -4.26
C VAL A 64 -17.74 -15.27 -2.88
N PHE A 65 -16.69 -15.14 -2.05
CA PHE A 65 -16.72 -15.64 -0.67
C PHE A 65 -17.81 -14.97 0.17
N PHE A 66 -17.96 -13.65 0.04
CA PHE A 66 -18.97 -12.86 0.72
C PHE A 66 -20.40 -13.28 0.28
N TYR A 67 -20.63 -13.44 -1.02
CA TYR A 67 -21.93 -13.88 -1.55
C TYR A 67 -22.32 -15.28 -1.08
N ASN A 68 -21.37 -16.21 -1.00
CA ASN A 68 -21.65 -17.55 -0.48
C ASN A 68 -21.89 -17.53 1.04
N SER A 69 -21.13 -16.71 1.78
CA SER A 69 -21.21 -16.65 3.25
C SER A 69 -22.40 -15.86 3.80
N ILE A 70 -23.08 -15.04 2.99
CA ILE A 70 -24.31 -14.36 3.41
C ILE A 70 -25.54 -15.29 3.34
N GLN A 71 -25.43 -16.41 2.61
CA GLN A 71 -26.52 -17.37 2.45
C GLN A 71 -26.64 -18.33 3.65
N ASP A 72 -25.57 -18.50 4.44
CA ASP A 72 -25.54 -19.37 5.62
C ASP A 72 -25.45 -18.56 6.92
N PHE A 73 -26.35 -18.84 7.87
CA PHE A 73 -26.39 -18.14 9.15
C PHE A 73 -25.13 -18.35 10.02
N GLU A 74 -24.44 -19.47 9.87
CA GLU A 74 -23.20 -19.74 10.62
C GLU A 74 -21.99 -18.94 10.09
N THR A 75 -21.99 -18.61 8.81
CA THR A 75 -20.86 -17.95 8.13
C THR A 75 -21.03 -16.44 8.00
N ILE A 76 -22.19 -15.89 8.37
CA ILE A 76 -22.45 -14.44 8.45
C ILE A 76 -21.38 -13.67 9.24
N ARG A 77 -20.83 -14.26 10.32
CA ARG A 77 -19.77 -13.62 11.11
C ARG A 77 -18.49 -13.41 10.29
N LEU A 78 -18.18 -14.36 9.40
CA LEU A 78 -17.05 -14.27 8.49
C LEU A 78 -17.34 -13.25 7.38
N ALA A 79 -18.56 -13.21 6.86
CA ALA A 79 -18.98 -12.23 5.87
C ALA A 79 -18.83 -10.79 6.38
N ILE A 80 -19.25 -10.52 7.63
CA ILE A 80 -19.12 -9.19 8.25
C ILE A 80 -17.64 -8.80 8.44
N ALA A 81 -16.74 -9.76 8.68
CA ALA A 81 -15.32 -9.49 8.80
C ALA A 81 -14.65 -9.10 7.46
N VAL A 82 -15.17 -9.60 6.33
CA VAL A 82 -14.64 -9.35 4.97
C VAL A 82 -15.22 -8.09 4.33
N ALA A 83 -16.44 -7.68 4.71
CA ALA A 83 -17.10 -6.51 4.12
C ALA A 83 -16.28 -5.20 4.18
N PRO A 84 -15.59 -4.85 5.28
CA PRO A 84 -14.71 -3.69 5.30
C PRO A 84 -13.53 -3.80 4.33
N CYS A 85 -12.96 -5.00 4.15
CA CYS A 85 -11.85 -5.24 3.23
C CYS A 85 -12.26 -4.93 1.79
N ILE A 86 -13.43 -5.43 1.36
CA ILE A 86 -14.01 -5.11 0.05
C ILE A 86 -14.21 -3.60 -0.10
N GLY A 87 -14.73 -2.94 0.93
CA GLY A 87 -14.93 -1.48 0.93
C GLY A 87 -13.62 -0.70 0.75
N PHE A 88 -12.56 -1.07 1.47
CA PHE A 88 -11.23 -0.46 1.30
C PHE A 88 -10.66 -0.69 -0.10
N SER A 89 -10.86 -1.88 -0.66
CA SER A 89 -10.44 -2.20 -2.03
C SER A 89 -11.14 -1.34 -3.07
N LEU A 90 -12.46 -1.16 -2.96
CA LEU A 90 -13.21 -0.27 -3.85
C LEU A 90 -12.73 1.19 -3.75
N VAL A 91 -12.43 1.69 -2.55
CA VAL A 91 -11.87 3.04 -2.37
C VAL A 91 -10.51 3.17 -3.05
N ALA A 92 -9.67 2.13 -3.00
CA ALA A 92 -8.39 2.10 -3.70
C ALA A 92 -8.59 2.15 -5.23
N ASP A 93 -9.54 1.39 -5.77
CA ASP A 93 -9.86 1.39 -7.20
C ASP A 93 -10.38 2.77 -7.66
N PHE A 94 -11.29 3.37 -6.89
CA PHE A 94 -11.77 4.73 -7.18
C PHE A 94 -10.67 5.76 -7.13
N LYS A 95 -9.75 5.66 -6.16
CA LYS A 95 -8.58 6.54 -6.07
C LYS A 95 -7.69 6.39 -7.30
N GLN A 96 -7.43 5.15 -7.73
CA GLN A 96 -6.63 4.87 -8.91
C GLN A 96 -7.28 5.44 -10.19
N ALA A 97 -8.59 5.23 -10.35
CA ALA A 97 -9.35 5.80 -11.47
C ALA A 97 -9.33 7.33 -11.47
N ALA A 98 -9.48 7.95 -10.29
CA ALA A 98 -9.40 9.39 -10.12
C ALA A 98 -8.01 9.95 -10.46
N MET A 99 -6.93 9.25 -10.07
CA MET A 99 -5.56 9.65 -10.43
C MET A 99 -5.30 9.55 -11.94
N ILE A 100 -5.81 8.52 -12.61
CA ILE A 100 -5.68 8.38 -14.07
C ILE A 100 -6.45 9.51 -14.77
N ARG A 101 -7.70 9.77 -14.37
CA ARG A 101 -8.55 10.80 -14.98
C ARG A 101 -8.04 12.22 -14.68
N GLY A 102 -7.57 12.45 -13.46
CA GLY A 102 -7.07 13.73 -12.96
C GLY A 102 -5.58 13.97 -13.16
N LYS A 103 -4.87 13.10 -13.90
CA LYS A 103 -3.41 13.12 -14.00
C LYS A 103 -2.84 14.48 -14.40
N LYS A 104 -3.47 15.17 -15.36
CA LYS A 104 -3.03 16.50 -15.79
C LYS A 104 -3.13 17.53 -14.67
N THR A 105 -4.26 17.55 -13.96
CA THR A 105 -4.48 18.41 -12.80
C THR A 105 -3.51 18.11 -11.68
N LEU A 106 -3.22 16.82 -11.42
CA LEU A 106 -2.25 16.41 -10.41
C LEU A 106 -0.83 16.91 -10.72
N ILE A 107 -0.41 16.86 -11.99
CA ILE A 107 0.87 17.40 -12.43
C ILE A 107 0.91 18.92 -12.21
N MET A 108 -0.13 19.63 -12.64
CA MET A 108 -0.22 21.08 -12.43
C MET A 108 -0.14 21.46 -10.95
N LEU A 109 -0.89 20.78 -10.08
CA LEU A 109 -0.85 21.05 -8.64
C LEU A 109 0.53 20.77 -8.02
N LEU A 110 1.25 19.77 -8.55
CA LEU A 110 2.59 19.43 -8.10
C LEU A 110 3.61 20.48 -8.55
N ASP A 111 3.47 20.97 -9.78
CA ASP A 111 4.27 22.07 -10.32
C ASP A 111 4.01 23.36 -9.52
N ASP A 112 2.74 23.69 -9.22
CA ASP A 112 2.34 24.83 -8.39
C ASP A 112 2.93 24.73 -6.97
N LEU A 113 2.91 23.54 -6.36
CA LEU A 113 3.52 23.29 -5.05
C LEU A 113 5.04 23.47 -5.06
N GLU A 114 5.70 23.04 -6.13
CA GLU A 114 7.14 23.25 -6.32
C GLU A 114 7.47 24.73 -6.52
N ASP A 115 6.62 25.48 -7.21
CA ASP A 115 6.82 26.91 -7.41
C ASP A 115 6.55 27.75 -6.16
N MET A 116 5.60 27.34 -5.33
CA MET A 116 5.38 27.93 -4.00
C MET A 116 6.50 27.61 -3.01
N HIS A 117 7.30 26.57 -3.25
CA HIS A 117 8.38 26.19 -2.33
C HIS A 117 9.45 27.30 -2.25
N PRO A 118 9.81 27.78 -1.05
CA PRO A 118 10.77 28.87 -0.91
C PRO A 118 12.15 28.46 -1.45
N LYS A 119 12.55 29.05 -2.58
CA LYS A 119 13.79 28.72 -3.32
C LYS A 119 15.06 29.31 -2.69
N THR A 120 14.94 30.36 -1.87
CA THR A 120 16.09 31.04 -1.23
C THR A 120 16.20 30.70 0.25
N LEU A 121 17.44 30.61 0.73
CA LEU A 121 17.74 30.25 2.13
C LEU A 121 17.17 31.26 3.15
N ALA A 122 17.10 32.55 2.78
CA ALA A 122 16.48 33.59 3.60
C ALA A 122 14.98 33.33 3.80
N ARG A 123 14.24 33.04 2.71
CA ARG A 123 12.81 32.68 2.78
C ARG A 123 12.60 31.35 3.51
N GLN A 124 13.46 30.35 3.30
CA GLN A 124 13.35 29.06 4.03
C GLN A 124 13.46 29.23 5.54
N LYS A 125 14.30 30.16 6.01
CA LYS A 125 14.42 30.50 7.44
C LYS A 125 13.19 31.26 7.95
N GLU A 126 12.69 32.22 7.17
CA GLU A 126 11.48 32.98 7.49
C GLU A 126 10.26 32.06 7.65
N TYR A 127 10.05 31.15 6.70
CA TYR A 127 8.96 30.17 6.73
C TYR A 127 9.21 28.97 7.63
N LYS A 128 10.33 28.94 8.38
CA LYS A 128 10.71 27.84 9.29
C LYS A 128 10.63 26.46 8.62
N LEU A 129 11.04 26.37 7.36
CA LEU A 129 10.86 25.17 6.51
C LEU A 129 11.43 23.90 7.15
N ALA A 130 12.58 24.00 7.82
CA ALA A 130 13.21 22.85 8.49
C ALA A 130 12.35 22.24 9.60
N ASN A 131 11.59 23.06 10.33
CA ASN A 131 10.67 22.57 11.37
C ASN A 131 9.45 21.90 10.73
N PHE A 132 8.91 22.49 9.67
CA PHE A 132 7.79 21.93 8.92
C PHE A 132 8.17 20.58 8.30
N GLU A 133 9.32 20.50 7.63
CA GLU A 133 9.84 19.28 7.03
C GLU A 133 10.05 18.18 8.08
N LYS A 134 10.62 18.50 9.25
CA LYS A 134 10.79 17.53 10.34
C LYS A 134 9.45 16.97 10.80
N THR A 135 8.45 17.83 10.96
CA THR A 135 7.09 17.43 11.36
C THR A 135 6.44 16.56 10.27
N MET A 136 6.47 17.00 9.02
CA MET A 136 5.90 16.26 7.90
C MET A 136 6.55 14.89 7.71
N LYS A 137 7.89 14.81 7.79
CA LYS A 137 8.62 13.54 7.73
C LYS A 137 8.24 12.61 8.88
N ARG A 138 8.06 13.14 10.09
CA ARG A 138 7.63 12.33 11.24
C ARG A 138 6.22 11.79 11.04
N VAL A 139 5.29 12.63 10.58
CA VAL A 139 3.91 12.25 10.32
C VAL A 139 3.83 11.18 9.24
N ILE A 140 4.50 11.38 8.09
CA ILE A 140 4.44 10.42 6.99
C ILE A 140 5.10 9.10 7.36
N ASN A 141 6.19 9.12 8.13
CA ASN A 141 6.86 7.90 8.58
C ASN A 141 5.98 7.11 9.57
N ILE A 142 5.35 7.79 10.53
CA ILE A 142 4.43 7.14 11.48
C ILE A 142 3.23 6.56 10.71
N PHE A 143 2.63 7.33 9.83
CA PHE A 143 1.50 6.88 9.03
C PHE A 143 1.85 5.66 8.17
N THR A 144 2.99 5.71 7.46
CA THR A 144 3.48 4.60 6.64
C THR A 144 3.76 3.38 7.49
N PHE A 145 4.43 3.55 8.65
CA PHE A 145 4.69 2.47 9.59
C PHE A 145 3.42 1.82 10.10
N LEU A 146 2.42 2.60 10.51
CA LEU A 146 1.14 2.08 10.98
C LEU A 146 0.40 1.31 9.88
N CYS A 147 0.39 1.83 8.64
CA CYS A 147 -0.24 1.15 7.51
C CYS A 147 0.47 -0.19 7.19
N LEU A 148 1.80 -0.18 7.17
CA LEU A 148 2.59 -1.40 6.95
C LEU A 148 2.42 -2.40 8.09
N ALA A 149 2.47 -1.94 9.34
CA ALA A 149 2.28 -2.79 10.51
C ALA A 149 0.88 -3.41 10.55
N TYR A 150 -0.15 -2.63 10.23
CA TYR A 150 -1.53 -3.12 10.14
C TYR A 150 -1.67 -4.18 9.05
N THR A 151 -1.23 -3.89 7.83
CA THR A 151 -1.31 -4.81 6.68
C THR A 151 -0.53 -6.09 6.94
N THR A 152 0.68 -5.97 7.51
CA THR A 152 1.54 -7.10 7.87
C THR A 152 0.88 -7.94 8.96
N THR A 153 0.43 -7.32 10.06
CA THR A 153 -0.16 -8.07 11.18
C THR A 153 -1.41 -8.81 10.74
N PHE A 154 -2.29 -8.16 9.97
CA PHE A 154 -3.51 -8.79 9.48
C PHE A 154 -3.20 -9.98 8.54
N SER A 155 -2.24 -9.80 7.64
CA SER A 155 -1.83 -10.86 6.70
C SER A 155 -1.19 -12.04 7.43
N PHE A 156 -0.25 -11.79 8.35
CA PHE A 156 0.54 -12.81 9.05
C PHE A 156 -0.16 -13.48 10.24
N TYR A 157 -1.19 -12.85 10.80
CA TYR A 157 -1.85 -13.34 12.01
C TYR A 157 -2.34 -14.80 11.87
N PRO A 158 -3.01 -15.20 10.77
CA PRO A 158 -3.42 -16.60 10.59
C PRO A 158 -2.27 -17.59 10.48
N ALA A 159 -1.18 -17.26 9.76
CA ALA A 159 -0.03 -18.16 9.66
C ALA A 159 0.70 -18.32 10.99
N ILE A 160 0.85 -17.25 11.77
CA ILE A 160 1.46 -17.32 13.11
C ILE A 160 0.56 -18.17 14.02
N LYS A 161 -0.75 -17.91 14.04
CA LYS A 161 -1.72 -18.69 14.83
C LYS A 161 -1.67 -20.19 14.46
N ALA A 162 -1.65 -20.52 13.18
CA ALA A 162 -1.56 -21.90 12.71
C ALA A 162 -0.23 -22.56 13.10
N SER A 163 0.88 -21.84 12.99
CA SER A 163 2.22 -22.32 13.36
C SER A 163 2.34 -22.59 14.85
N VAL A 164 1.78 -21.73 15.70
CA VAL A 164 1.76 -21.93 17.16
C VAL A 164 0.87 -23.12 17.53
N LYS A 165 -0.32 -23.25 16.93
CA LYS A 165 -1.20 -24.41 17.17
C LYS A 165 -0.54 -25.74 16.82
N PHE A 166 0.11 -25.81 15.66
CA PHE A 166 0.72 -27.04 15.17
C PHE A 166 2.00 -27.40 15.93
N ASN A 167 2.92 -26.45 16.13
CA ASN A 167 4.23 -26.73 16.73
C ASN A 167 4.23 -26.74 18.26
N PHE A 168 3.39 -25.93 18.91
CA PHE A 168 3.41 -25.77 20.37
C PHE A 168 2.23 -26.41 21.09
N LEU A 169 1.04 -26.44 20.48
CA LEU A 169 -0.16 -27.00 21.11
C LEU A 169 -0.45 -28.46 20.69
N GLY A 170 0.36 -29.03 19.81
CA GLY A 170 0.27 -30.45 19.43
C GLY A 170 -0.98 -30.81 18.62
N TYR A 171 -1.54 -29.86 17.87
CA TYR A 171 -2.64 -30.17 16.94
C TYR A 171 -2.13 -31.00 15.75
N ASP A 172 -2.81 -32.10 15.44
CA ASP A 172 -2.43 -33.01 14.34
C ASP A 172 -2.54 -32.39 12.94
N THR A 173 -3.24 -31.27 12.80
CA THR A 173 -3.52 -30.62 11.51
C THR A 173 -3.17 -29.13 11.53
N PHE A 174 -2.54 -28.67 10.46
CA PHE A 174 -2.23 -27.25 10.26
C PHE A 174 -3.48 -26.54 9.71
N ASP A 175 -4.07 -25.65 10.52
CA ASP A 175 -5.20 -24.78 10.13
C ASP A 175 -4.76 -23.81 9.03
N ARG A 176 -5.02 -24.17 7.76
CA ARG A 176 -4.66 -23.38 6.58
C ARG A 176 -5.68 -22.27 6.34
N ASN A 177 -5.55 -21.18 7.09
CA ASN A 177 -6.37 -19.99 6.96
C ASN A 177 -5.55 -18.83 6.40
N PHE A 178 -6.11 -18.10 5.44
CA PHE A 178 -5.49 -16.92 4.86
C PHE A 178 -5.78 -15.67 5.70
N GLY A 179 -4.92 -14.64 5.59
CA GLY A 179 -5.13 -13.30 6.15
C GLY A 179 -6.48 -12.70 5.73
N PHE A 180 -6.80 -12.87 4.46
CA PHE A 180 -8.06 -12.48 3.84
C PHE A 180 -8.84 -13.75 3.45
N LEU A 181 -10.14 -13.78 3.75
CA LEU A 181 -10.99 -14.91 3.38
C LEU A 181 -11.42 -14.75 1.92
N ILE A 182 -10.65 -15.39 1.05
CA ILE A 182 -10.80 -15.31 -0.40
C ILE A 182 -11.25 -16.67 -0.92
N TRP A 183 -12.24 -16.67 -1.83
CA TRP A 183 -12.59 -17.87 -2.57
C TRP A 183 -11.62 -18.06 -3.74
N PHE A 184 -10.94 -19.21 -3.78
CA PHE A 184 -10.09 -19.62 -4.91
C PHE A 184 -10.82 -20.67 -5.76
N PRO A 185 -10.71 -20.62 -7.11
CA PRO A 185 -11.31 -21.62 -8.00
C PRO A 185 -10.63 -22.99 -7.92
N PHE A 186 -9.52 -23.10 -7.17
CA PHE A 186 -8.79 -24.33 -6.90
C PHE A 186 -8.59 -24.51 -5.39
N ASN A 187 -8.32 -25.75 -4.96
CA ASN A 187 -8.22 -26.09 -3.54
C ASN A 187 -6.86 -25.65 -2.96
N ALA A 188 -6.76 -24.37 -2.60
CA ALA A 188 -5.54 -23.71 -2.10
C ALA A 188 -5.05 -24.26 -0.75
N THR A 189 -5.88 -25.02 -0.02
CA THR A 189 -5.57 -25.58 1.30
C THR A 189 -5.22 -27.07 1.26
N LYS A 190 -5.23 -27.72 0.08
CA LYS A 190 -4.98 -29.17 -0.04
C LYS A 190 -3.52 -29.57 0.14
N ASN A 191 -2.57 -28.71 -0.25
CA ASN A 191 -1.13 -29.00 -0.21
C ASN A 191 -0.38 -27.83 0.45
N ASN A 192 0.58 -28.12 1.34
CA ASN A 192 1.42 -27.10 1.98
C ASN A 192 2.17 -26.23 0.98
N LEU A 193 2.65 -26.81 -0.13
CA LEU A 193 3.39 -26.05 -1.15
C LEU A 193 2.49 -25.02 -1.84
N ILE A 194 1.29 -25.42 -2.23
CA ILE A 194 0.30 -24.54 -2.87
C ILE A 194 -0.16 -23.47 -1.88
N TYR A 195 -0.38 -23.85 -0.62
CA TYR A 195 -0.77 -22.92 0.43
C TYR A 195 0.27 -21.80 0.62
N TRP A 196 1.56 -22.12 0.71
CA TRP A 196 2.61 -21.11 0.87
C TRP A 196 2.81 -20.24 -0.37
N ILE A 197 2.64 -20.79 -1.57
CA ILE A 197 2.68 -20.01 -2.82
C ILE A 197 1.55 -18.99 -2.83
N VAL A 198 0.31 -19.42 -2.55
CA VAL A 198 -0.87 -18.54 -2.53
C VAL A 198 -0.82 -17.54 -1.36
N TYR A 199 -0.14 -17.89 -0.27
CA TYR A 199 0.03 -17.00 0.88
C TYR A 199 1.06 -15.88 0.64
N TRP A 200 1.97 -16.06 -0.31
CA TRP A 200 3.07 -15.14 -0.60
C TRP A 200 2.86 -14.30 -1.87
N ASP A 201 1.84 -14.64 -2.67
CA ASP A 201 1.30 -13.80 -3.76
C ASP A 201 0.56 -12.57 -3.21
#